data_AF-A0A7S1B2V2-F1
#
_entry.id   AF-A0A7S1B2V2-F1
#
_cell.length_a   1.000
_cell.length_b   1.000
_cell.length_c   1.000
_cell.angle_alpha   90.00
_cell.angle_beta   90.00
_cell.angle_gamma   90.00
#
_symmetry.space_group_name_H-M   'P 1'
#
loop_
_entity.id
_entity.type
_entity.pdbx_description
1 polymer ?
#
loop_
_entity_poly.entity_id
_entity_poly.type
_entity_poly.pdbx_seq_one_letter_code
_entity_poly.pdbx_strand_id
1 'polypeptide(L)'
;CRRIQGSDGAALGAMVRVAAGSAREDGYEADLAVVLNKVDAVVPKTNLLYKAEEVAALTERMRREVREGPHPPRVRPPDRFYGPHAPVFMVSALKDDGLDDVLRWLHRKGNEHGTDGWTYDEEDALTDLTEGERADEILREKLYRLVHREVPHRVRIVRTHWGKGQGKIAFEYNLVCRTEGQKRILTGKRGGMLER
;
A
#
# COMPACT_ATOMS: atom_id res chain seq x y z
N CYS A 1 5.46 3.03 -0.29
CA CYS A 1 5.25 1.89 -1.22
C CYS A 1 6.61 1.27 -1.58
N ARG A 2 6.98 0.10 -1.02
CA ARG A 2 8.23 -0.61 -1.39
C ARG A 2 7.91 -1.59 -2.53
N ARG A 3 8.68 -1.53 -3.62
CA ARG A 3 8.59 -2.48 -4.72
C ARG A 3 9.28 -3.78 -4.30
N ILE A 4 8.50 -4.81 -4.00
CA ILE A 4 9.04 -6.16 -3.77
C ILE A 4 9.30 -6.76 -5.16
N GLN A 5 10.58 -6.96 -5.51
CA GLN A 5 10.93 -7.77 -6.67
C GLN A 5 10.76 -9.24 -6.30
N GLY A 6 10.21 -10.03 -7.24
CA GLY A 6 9.82 -11.42 -7.01
C GLY A 6 11.01 -12.33 -6.72
N SER A 7 11.35 -12.46 -5.45
CA SER A 7 12.08 -13.58 -4.83
C SER A 7 12.26 -13.40 -3.32
N ASP A 8 12.04 -12.21 -2.74
CA ASP A 8 12.29 -11.99 -1.31
C ASP A 8 11.08 -12.32 -0.44
N GLY A 9 10.84 -13.62 -0.21
CA GLY A 9 9.89 -14.09 0.80
C GLY A 9 10.16 -13.50 2.20
N ALA A 10 11.41 -13.14 2.49
CA ALA A 10 11.80 -12.46 3.73
C ALA A 10 11.22 -11.04 3.85
N ALA A 11 11.17 -10.27 2.76
CA ALA A 11 10.62 -8.92 2.76
C ALA A 11 9.11 -8.94 2.97
N LEU A 12 8.42 -9.87 2.31
CA LEU A 12 6.99 -10.08 2.51
C LEU A 12 6.70 -10.57 3.94
N GLY A 13 7.51 -11.49 4.48
CA GLY A 13 7.36 -11.97 5.86
C GLY A 13 7.55 -10.87 6.90
N ALA A 14 8.52 -9.98 6.70
CA ALA A 14 8.70 -8.81 7.55
C ALA A 14 7.47 -7.87 7.50
N MET A 15 6.90 -7.62 6.33
CA MET A 15 5.69 -6.81 6.19
C MET A 15 4.49 -7.42 6.90
N VAL A 16 4.27 -8.73 6.73
CA VAL A 16 3.16 -9.43 7.39
C VAL A 16 3.32 -9.43 8.90
N ARG A 17 4.54 -9.61 9.43
CA ARG A 17 4.79 -9.52 10.88
C ARG A 17 4.50 -8.13 11.45
N VAL A 18 4.88 -7.06 10.74
CA VAL A 18 4.57 -5.68 11.17
C VAL A 18 3.06 -5.44 11.18
N ALA A 19 2.36 -5.83 10.10
CA ALA A 19 0.91 -5.66 10.01
C ALA A 19 0.15 -6.48 11.06
N ALA A 20 0.54 -7.74 11.26
CA ALA A 20 -0.06 -8.61 12.27
C ALA A 20 0.30 -8.20 13.70
N GLY A 21 1.50 -7.66 13.92
CA GLY A 21 1.92 -7.10 15.21
C GLY A 21 1.06 -5.93 15.64
N SER A 22 0.86 -4.96 14.74
CA SER A 22 -0.01 -3.79 15.00
C SER A 22 -1.44 -4.21 15.35
N ALA A 23 -2.04 -5.12 14.57
CA ALA A 23 -3.40 -5.60 14.84
C ALA A 23 -3.54 -6.27 16.22
N ARG A 24 -2.49 -6.96 16.69
CA ARG A 24 -2.46 -7.63 17.99
C ARG A 24 -2.28 -6.68 19.16
N GLU A 25 -1.46 -5.65 19.01
CA GLU A 25 -1.30 -4.60 20.01
C GLU A 25 -2.63 -3.90 20.28
N ASP A 26 -3.46 -3.75 19.24
CA ASP A 26 -4.80 -3.18 19.33
C ASP A 26 -5.89 -4.20 19.75
N GLY A 27 -5.51 -5.46 20.05
CA GLY A 27 -6.42 -6.50 20.54
C GLY A 27 -7.27 -7.21 19.49
N TYR A 28 -6.99 -7.00 18.19
CA TYR A 28 -7.74 -7.61 17.08
C TYR A 28 -7.09 -8.91 16.59
N GLU A 29 -7.93 -9.89 16.20
CA GLU A 29 -7.46 -11.04 15.42
C GLU A 29 -7.14 -10.59 13.99
N ALA A 30 -5.89 -10.79 13.56
CA ALA A 30 -5.47 -10.42 12.22
C ALA A 30 -5.92 -11.48 11.19
N ASP A 31 -6.91 -11.14 10.36
CA ASP A 31 -7.23 -11.89 9.14
C ASP A 31 -6.38 -11.39 7.96
N LEU A 32 -5.78 -12.32 7.23
CA LEU A 32 -4.86 -12.02 6.12
C LEU A 32 -5.56 -12.25 4.77
N ALA A 33 -5.44 -11.28 3.87
CA ALA A 33 -5.84 -11.38 2.47
C ALA A 33 -4.71 -10.87 1.57
N VAL A 34 -4.61 -11.38 0.34
CA VAL A 34 -3.62 -10.92 -0.64
C VAL A 34 -4.29 -10.38 -1.88
N VAL A 35 -3.89 -9.19 -2.31
CA VAL A 35 -4.36 -8.56 -3.54
C VAL A 35 -3.22 -8.48 -4.55
N LEU A 36 -3.35 -9.24 -5.63
CA LEU A 36 -2.47 -9.20 -6.78
C LEU A 36 -3.01 -8.16 -7.77
N ASN A 37 -2.41 -6.98 -7.76
CA ASN A 37 -2.78 -5.89 -8.68
C ASN A 37 -2.01 -5.97 -10.01
N LYS A 38 -2.55 -5.30 -11.04
CA LYS A 38 -2.01 -5.21 -12.42
C LYS A 38 -2.03 -6.53 -13.17
N VAL A 39 -3.02 -7.39 -12.90
CA VAL A 39 -3.15 -8.68 -13.60
C VAL A 39 -3.35 -8.52 -15.09
N ASP A 40 -3.84 -7.36 -15.55
CA ASP A 40 -4.00 -7.01 -16.94
C ASP A 40 -2.67 -6.78 -17.69
N ALA A 41 -1.59 -6.47 -16.97
CA ALA A 41 -0.25 -6.33 -17.54
C ALA A 41 0.49 -7.68 -17.68
N VAL A 42 -0.07 -8.76 -17.13
CA VAL A 42 0.57 -10.09 -17.15
C VAL A 42 0.10 -10.88 -18.37
N VAL A 43 1.04 -11.15 -19.27
CA VAL A 43 0.85 -11.95 -20.48
C VAL A 43 1.99 -12.98 -20.58
N PRO A 44 1.72 -14.27 -20.83
CA PRO A 44 0.40 -14.90 -20.90
C PRO A 44 -0.29 -15.00 -19.53
N LYS A 45 -1.63 -15.04 -19.52
CA LYS A 45 -2.45 -15.13 -18.30
C LYS A 45 -2.19 -16.41 -17.48
N THR A 46 -1.66 -17.46 -18.10
CA THR A 46 -1.21 -18.69 -17.41
C THR A 46 -0.15 -18.40 -16.34
N ASN A 47 0.67 -17.36 -16.51
CA ASN A 47 1.65 -16.95 -15.50
C ASN A 47 1.00 -16.42 -14.21
N LEU A 48 -0.26 -15.96 -14.26
CA LEU A 48 -0.99 -15.53 -13.06
C LEU A 48 -1.32 -16.73 -12.17
N LEU A 49 -1.65 -17.89 -12.75
CA LEU A 49 -2.02 -19.08 -12.00
C LEU A 49 -0.85 -19.58 -11.16
N TYR A 50 0.33 -19.75 -11.77
CA TYR A 50 1.54 -20.16 -11.05
C TYR A 50 1.94 -19.16 -9.95
N LYS A 51 1.81 -17.86 -10.21
CA LYS A 51 2.11 -16.82 -9.23
C LYS A 51 1.10 -16.80 -8.08
N ALA A 52 -0.18 -17.02 -8.38
CA ALA A 52 -1.23 -17.07 -7.37
C ALA A 52 -1.03 -18.26 -6.43
N GLU A 53 -0.64 -19.43 -6.96
CA GLU A 53 -0.31 -20.61 -6.15
C GLU A 53 0.91 -20.37 -5.25
N GLU A 54 1.99 -19.81 -5.80
CA GLU A 54 3.20 -19.48 -5.03
C GLU A 54 2.89 -18.49 -3.89
N VAL A 55 2.13 -17.45 -4.20
CA VAL A 55 1.70 -16.44 -3.24
C VAL A 55 0.76 -17.03 -2.20
N ALA A 56 -0.20 -17.87 -2.58
CA ALA A 56 -1.09 -18.55 -1.65
C ALA A 56 -0.31 -19.44 -0.65
N ALA A 57 0.65 -20.22 -1.15
CA ALA A 57 1.52 -21.06 -0.32
C ALA A 57 2.42 -20.25 0.62
N LEU A 58 2.91 -19.10 0.17
CA LEU A 58 3.69 -18.19 1.01
C LEU A 58 2.81 -17.53 2.08
N THR A 59 1.58 -17.16 1.72
CA THR A 59 0.59 -16.54 2.61
C THR A 59 0.18 -17.49 3.73
N GLU A 60 0.00 -18.79 3.44
CA GLU A 60 -0.32 -19.80 4.44
C GLU A 60 0.83 -19.99 5.44
N ARG A 61 2.08 -20.02 4.96
CA ARG A 61 3.27 -20.06 5.84
C ARG A 61 3.29 -18.86 6.79
N MET A 62 3.01 -17.66 6.27
CA MET A 62 2.94 -16.45 7.08
C MET A 62 1.75 -16.45 8.05
N ARG A 63 0.58 -16.97 7.63
CA ARG A 63 -0.59 -17.10 8.50
C ARG A 63 -0.31 -17.99 9.70
N ARG A 64 0.45 -19.08 9.53
CA ARG A 64 0.88 -19.95 10.65
C ARG A 64 1.86 -19.25 11.57
N GLU A 65 2.86 -18.57 11.02
CA GLU A 65 3.79 -17.75 11.81
C GLU A 65 3.07 -16.65 12.61
N VAL A 66 2.01 -16.07 12.03
CA VAL A 66 1.13 -15.15 12.76
C VAL A 66 0.35 -15.96 13.80
N ARG A 67 -0.44 -16.97 13.45
CA ARG A 67 -1.40 -17.67 14.34
C ARG A 67 -0.82 -18.48 15.49
N GLU A 68 0.44 -18.91 15.50
CA GLU A 68 0.99 -19.75 16.59
C GLU A 68 1.20 -18.97 17.91
N GLY A 69 0.09 -18.70 18.60
CA GLY A 69 -0.04 -18.80 20.06
C GLY A 69 -0.74 -20.14 20.42
N PRO A 70 -0.80 -20.54 21.71
CA PRO A 70 -1.10 -21.92 22.10
C PRO A 70 -2.60 -22.25 22.09
N HIS A 71 -3.28 -22.22 20.95
CA HIS A 71 -4.51 -23.01 20.73
C HIS A 71 -4.99 -22.96 19.27
N PRO A 72 -5.42 -24.09 18.68
CA PRO A 72 -6.03 -24.09 17.36
C PRO A 72 -7.49 -23.58 17.45
N PRO A 73 -7.91 -22.59 16.63
CA PRO A 73 -9.31 -22.22 16.55
C PRO A 73 -10.11 -23.30 15.81
N ARG A 74 -11.35 -23.53 16.25
CA ARG A 74 -12.31 -24.41 15.57
C ARG A 74 -12.80 -23.72 14.29
N VAL A 75 -12.37 -24.21 13.13
CA VAL A 75 -12.77 -23.65 11.83
C VAL A 75 -14.11 -24.28 11.39
N ARG A 76 -15.14 -23.46 11.14
CA ARG A 76 -16.28 -23.86 10.30
C ARG A 76 -15.86 -23.80 8.83
N PRO A 77 -16.22 -24.77 7.98
CA PRO A 77 -15.86 -24.73 6.57
C PRO A 77 -16.66 -23.62 5.86
N PRO A 78 -16.01 -22.71 5.11
CA PRO A 78 -16.74 -21.73 4.32
C PRO A 78 -17.25 -22.36 3.01
N ASP A 79 -18.51 -22.08 2.76
CA ASP A 79 -19.30 -22.42 1.61
C ASP A 79 -18.82 -21.59 0.39
N ARG A 80 -18.11 -22.30 -0.52
CA ARG A 80 -17.72 -21.95 -1.90
C ARG A 80 -16.46 -21.10 -2.16
N PHE A 81 -15.75 -21.61 -3.18
CA PHE A 81 -14.63 -21.10 -4.00
C PHE A 81 -13.29 -20.76 -3.35
N TYR A 82 -13.18 -20.73 -2.02
CA TYR A 82 -11.90 -20.58 -1.33
C TYR A 82 -11.58 -21.86 -0.57
N GLY A 83 -10.42 -22.46 -0.86
CA GLY A 83 -9.85 -23.53 -0.02
C GLY A 83 -9.55 -23.01 1.40
N PRO A 84 -8.89 -23.80 2.26
CA PRO A 84 -8.57 -23.43 3.65
C PRO A 84 -7.62 -22.21 3.81
N HIS A 85 -7.20 -21.61 2.70
CA HIS A 85 -6.18 -20.58 2.60
C HIS A 85 -6.75 -19.16 2.75
N ALA A 86 -5.86 -18.22 3.07
CA ALA A 86 -6.16 -16.79 2.99
C ALA A 86 -6.66 -16.41 1.58
N PRO A 87 -7.70 -15.57 1.45
CA PRO A 87 -8.24 -15.19 0.15
C PRO A 87 -7.20 -14.44 -0.68
N VAL A 88 -7.09 -14.82 -1.95
CA VAL A 88 -6.26 -14.15 -2.96
C VAL A 88 -7.18 -13.51 -3.99
N PHE A 89 -7.04 -12.20 -4.18
CA PHE A 89 -7.79 -11.41 -5.16
C PHE A 89 -6.88 -11.00 -6.30
N MET A 90 -7.35 -11.16 -7.53
CA MET A 90 -6.65 -10.74 -8.74
C MET A 90 -7.38 -9.54 -9.32
N VAL A 91 -6.71 -8.39 -9.38
CA VAL A 91 -7.35 -7.13 -9.77
C VAL A 91 -6.55 -6.34 -10.79
N SER A 92 -7.25 -5.55 -11.60
CA SER A 92 -6.68 -4.41 -12.31
C SER A 92 -7.33 -3.15 -11.79
N ALA A 93 -6.70 -2.51 -10.80
CA ALA A 93 -7.24 -1.29 -10.20
C ALA A 93 -7.38 -0.15 -11.23
N LEU A 94 -6.53 -0.11 -12.26
CA LEU A 94 -6.61 0.91 -13.30
C LEU A 94 -7.79 0.70 -14.25
N LYS A 95 -8.23 -0.56 -14.42
CA LYS A 95 -9.33 -0.93 -15.33
C LYS A 95 -10.62 -1.24 -14.60
N ASP A 96 -10.65 -1.01 -13.28
CA ASP A 96 -11.78 -1.34 -12.42
C ASP A 96 -12.21 -2.82 -12.51
N ASP A 97 -11.23 -3.72 -12.63
CA ASP A 97 -11.46 -5.16 -12.81
C ASP A 97 -11.12 -5.93 -11.51
N GLY A 98 -12.04 -6.77 -11.05
CA GLY A 98 -11.89 -7.61 -9.84
C GLY A 98 -11.96 -6.87 -8.50
N LEU A 99 -12.18 -5.55 -8.48
CA LEU A 99 -12.25 -4.75 -7.25
C LEU A 99 -13.49 -5.06 -6.40
N ASP A 100 -14.61 -5.38 -7.04
CA ASP A 100 -15.86 -5.73 -6.39
C ASP A 100 -15.73 -6.87 -5.37
N ASP A 101 -14.93 -7.89 -5.66
CA ASP A 101 -14.71 -9.02 -4.75
C ASP A 101 -13.94 -8.60 -3.50
N VAL A 102 -12.95 -7.71 -3.68
CA VAL A 102 -12.18 -7.13 -2.58
C VAL A 102 -13.10 -6.29 -1.70
N LEU A 103 -13.91 -5.41 -2.29
CA LEU A 103 -14.84 -4.54 -1.57
C LEU A 103 -15.90 -5.35 -0.81
N ARG A 104 -16.50 -6.36 -1.45
CA ARG A 104 -17.44 -7.28 -0.78
C ARG A 104 -16.80 -8.00 0.39
N TRP A 105 -15.55 -8.45 0.25
CA TRP A 105 -14.83 -9.12 1.32
C TRP A 105 -14.56 -8.17 2.49
N LEU A 106 -14.04 -6.97 2.21
CA LEU A 106 -13.80 -5.93 3.23
C LEU A 106 -15.09 -5.52 3.93
N HIS A 107 -16.19 -5.33 3.20
CA HIS A 107 -17.49 -5.01 3.77
C HIS A 107 -17.99 -6.09 4.72
N ARG A 108 -17.85 -7.38 4.36
CA ARG A 108 -18.18 -8.47 5.29
C ARG A 108 -17.30 -8.40 6.55
N LYS A 109 -15.99 -8.20 6.39
CA LYS A 109 -15.04 -8.13 7.51
C LYS A 109 -15.26 -6.96 8.44
N GLY A 110 -15.56 -5.78 7.92
CA GLY A 110 -15.90 -4.61 8.74
C GLY A 110 -17.17 -4.82 9.57
N ASN A 111 -18.13 -5.58 9.06
CA ASN A 111 -19.40 -5.85 9.77
C ASN A 111 -19.34 -7.05 10.74
N GLU A 112 -18.29 -7.88 10.72
CA GLU A 112 -18.18 -9.08 11.57
C GLU A 112 -18.07 -8.76 13.07
N HIS A 113 -17.56 -7.58 13.43
CA HIS A 113 -17.28 -7.18 14.82
C HIS A 113 -18.42 -6.37 15.48
N GLY A 114 -19.56 -6.22 14.80
CA GLY A 114 -20.67 -5.40 15.27
C GLY A 114 -20.52 -3.92 14.89
N THR A 115 -21.66 -3.25 14.71
CA THR A 115 -21.74 -1.85 14.30
C THR A 115 -21.70 -0.93 15.52
N ASP A 116 -20.61 -0.96 16.29
CA ASP A 116 -20.37 -0.01 17.38
C ASP A 116 -20.00 1.38 16.82
N GLY A 117 -20.85 1.92 15.94
CA GLY A 117 -20.61 3.16 15.21
C GLY A 117 -19.42 3.10 14.25
N TRP A 118 -19.37 4.06 13.32
CA TRP A 118 -18.13 4.31 12.58
C TRP A 118 -17.15 5.01 13.53
N THR A 119 -15.87 4.65 13.49
CA THR A 119 -14.82 5.33 14.28
C THR A 119 -14.63 6.79 13.86
N TYR A 120 -15.04 7.13 12.64
CA TYR A 120 -14.96 8.48 12.07
C TYR A 120 -16.33 8.88 11.55
N ASP A 121 -16.73 10.13 11.81
CA ASP A 121 -17.92 10.72 11.22
C ASP A 121 -17.69 10.94 9.71
N GLU A 122 -18.77 10.98 8.92
CA GLU A 122 -18.70 11.13 7.45
C GLU A 122 -17.93 12.39 7.01
N GLU A 123 -17.97 13.45 7.82
CA GLU A 123 -17.28 14.71 7.56
C GLU A 123 -15.76 14.64 7.81
N ASP A 124 -15.30 13.74 8.69
CA ASP A 124 -13.89 13.56 9.08
C ASP A 124 -13.20 12.40 8.34
N ALA A 125 -13.95 11.60 7.58
CA ALA A 125 -13.53 10.32 7.00
C ALA A 125 -12.56 10.42 5.79
N LEU A 126 -12.08 11.61 5.40
CA LEU A 126 -11.32 11.76 4.16
C LEU A 126 -9.84 11.36 4.31
N THR A 127 -9.13 11.91 5.30
CA THR A 127 -7.71 11.64 5.54
C THR A 127 -7.26 12.29 6.85
N ASP A 128 -6.38 11.60 7.57
CA ASP A 128 -5.67 12.09 8.75
C ASP A 128 -4.49 13.02 8.41
N LEU A 129 -4.17 13.17 7.13
CA LEU A 129 -3.04 13.97 6.68
C LEU A 129 -3.30 15.46 6.90
N THR A 130 -2.37 16.12 7.58
CA THR A 130 -2.33 17.59 7.65
C THR A 130 -2.18 18.20 6.25
N GLU A 131 -2.60 19.45 6.05
CA GLU A 131 -2.43 20.16 4.76
C GLU A 131 -0.98 20.14 4.27
N GLY A 132 -0.06 20.21 5.22
CA GLY A 132 1.35 20.08 4.99
C GLY A 132 1.76 18.71 4.45
N GLU A 133 1.38 17.64 5.13
CA GLU A 133 1.66 16.28 4.66
C GLU A 133 1.03 16.00 3.30
N ARG A 134 -0.17 16.52 3.06
CA ARG A 134 -0.82 16.46 1.75
C ARG A 134 0.00 17.19 0.68
N ALA A 135 0.54 18.36 0.98
CA ALA A 135 1.43 19.09 0.07
C ALA A 135 2.72 18.30 -0.22
N ASP A 136 3.29 17.62 0.78
CA ASP A 136 4.47 16.77 0.60
C ASP A 136 4.17 15.57 -0.31
N GLU A 137 3.02 14.92 -0.14
CA GLU A 137 2.61 13.82 -1.01
C GLU A 137 2.38 14.29 -2.45
N ILE A 138 1.75 15.45 -2.64
CA ILE A 138 1.58 16.06 -3.97
C ILE A 138 2.94 16.33 -4.62
N LEU A 139 3.88 16.94 -3.90
CA LEU A 139 5.23 17.19 -4.41
C LEU A 139 5.95 15.88 -4.76
N ARG A 140 5.84 14.87 -3.91
CA ARG A 140 6.43 13.55 -4.16
C ARG A 140 5.83 12.90 -5.41
N GLU A 141 4.53 13.00 -5.61
CA GLU A 141 3.87 12.51 -6.82
C GLU A 141 4.39 13.24 -8.07
N LYS A 142 4.51 14.57 -8.03
CA LYS A 142 5.08 15.35 -9.15
C LYS A 142 6.48 14.89 -9.50
N LEU A 143 7.34 14.69 -8.49
CA LEU A 143 8.69 14.16 -8.68
C LEU A 143 8.68 12.78 -9.34
N TYR A 144 7.78 11.88 -8.95
CA TYR A 144 7.64 10.56 -9.58
C TYR A 144 7.20 10.64 -11.04
N ARG A 145 6.28 11.56 -11.37
CA ARG A 145 5.78 11.73 -12.73
C ARG A 145 6.84 12.30 -13.66
N LEU A 146 7.61 13.27 -13.19
CA LEU A 146 8.61 13.95 -14.00
C LEU A 146 9.91 13.14 -14.12
N VAL A 147 10.34 12.48 -13.03
CA VAL A 147 11.62 11.79 -12.98
C VAL A 147 11.44 10.27 -13.08
N HIS A 148 11.73 9.71 -14.26
CA HIS A 148 11.51 8.28 -14.55
C HIS A 148 12.59 7.30 -14.02
N ARG A 149 13.58 7.78 -13.25
CA ARG A 149 14.68 6.94 -12.70
C ARG A 149 14.44 6.64 -11.22
N GLU A 150 15.26 5.80 -10.59
CA GLU A 150 15.23 5.58 -9.11
C GLU A 150 15.56 6.84 -8.26
N VAL A 151 15.69 8.00 -8.90
CA VAL A 151 16.05 9.25 -8.25
C VAL A 151 15.01 9.69 -7.21
N PRO A 152 13.68 9.66 -7.47
CA PRO A 152 12.68 10.12 -6.50
C PRO A 152 12.74 9.37 -5.15
N HIS A 153 13.03 8.07 -5.17
CA HIS A 153 13.16 7.27 -3.94
C HIS A 153 14.37 7.64 -3.09
N ARG A 154 15.39 8.28 -3.69
CA ARG A 154 16.65 8.64 -3.04
C ARG A 154 16.78 10.12 -2.74
N VAL A 155 15.76 10.91 -3.08
CA VAL A 155 15.69 12.35 -2.78
C VAL A 155 14.87 12.53 -1.51
N ARG A 156 15.43 13.27 -0.56
CA ARG A 156 14.70 13.65 0.66
C ARG A 156 14.04 15.00 0.44
N ILE A 157 12.72 15.04 0.60
CA ILE A 157 11.93 16.27 0.61
C ILE A 157 11.97 16.81 2.04
N VAL A 158 12.44 18.04 2.21
CA VAL A 158 12.45 18.72 3.51
C VAL A 158 11.67 20.02 3.34
N ARG A 159 10.54 20.14 4.00
CA ARG A 159 9.78 21.39 4.06
C ARG A 159 10.47 22.35 5.02
N THR A 160 10.86 23.52 4.55
CA THR A 160 11.58 24.52 5.35
C THR A 160 10.66 25.57 5.94
N HIS A 161 9.67 25.98 5.17
CA HIS A 161 8.71 26.99 5.57
C HIS A 161 7.37 26.70 4.93
N TRP A 162 6.29 27.07 5.62
CA TRP A 162 4.97 27.13 5.02
C TRP A 162 4.11 28.14 5.77
N GLY A 163 3.17 28.74 5.07
CA GLY A 163 2.29 29.75 5.64
C GLY A 163 1.08 30.02 4.76
N LYS A 164 0.07 30.64 5.36
CA LYS A 164 -1.15 31.09 4.68
C LYS A 164 -1.21 32.61 4.68
N GLY A 165 -1.55 33.20 3.54
CA GLY A 165 -1.71 34.64 3.41
C GLY A 165 -2.47 35.03 2.14
N GLN A 166 -3.32 36.05 2.24
CA GLN A 166 -4.08 36.61 1.11
C GLN A 166 -4.78 35.57 0.22
N GLY A 167 -5.43 34.57 0.84
CA GLY A 167 -6.13 33.50 0.12
C GLY A 167 -5.22 32.49 -0.59
N LYS A 168 -3.92 32.50 -0.30
CA LYS A 168 -2.93 31.55 -0.83
C LYS A 168 -2.23 30.81 0.29
N ILE A 169 -1.76 29.61 -0.04
CA ILE A 169 -0.87 28.83 0.81
C ILE A 169 0.46 28.76 0.07
N ALA A 170 1.54 29.11 0.77
CA ALA A 170 2.90 29.03 0.25
C ALA A 170 3.65 27.93 1.00
N PHE A 171 4.39 27.13 0.26
CA PHE A 171 5.26 26.09 0.80
C PHE A 171 6.66 26.25 0.21
N GLU A 172 7.67 26.13 1.05
CA GLU A 172 9.08 26.10 0.65
C GLU A 172 9.69 24.73 0.94
N TYR A 173 10.41 24.22 -0.05
CA TYR A 173 10.94 22.86 -0.04
C TYR A 173 12.41 22.84 -0.45
N ASN A 174 13.18 22.04 0.29
CA ASN A 174 14.52 21.62 -0.08
C ASN A 174 14.51 20.17 -0.54
N LEU A 175 14.92 19.94 -1.78
CA LEU A 175 15.12 18.60 -2.35
C LEU A 175 16.58 18.17 -2.16
N VAL A 176 16.84 17.37 -1.13
CA VAL A 176 18.18 16.93 -0.78
C VAL A 176 18.55 15.68 -1.58
N CYS A 177 19.56 15.82 -2.44
CA CYS A 177 20.10 14.75 -3.28
C CYS A 177 21.30 14.09 -2.61
N ARG A 178 21.53 12.80 -2.90
CA ARG A 178 22.74 12.08 -2.46
C ARG A 178 23.92 12.22 -3.42
N THR A 179 23.65 12.45 -4.71
CA THR A 179 24.69 12.58 -5.73
C THR A 179 24.43 13.77 -6.67
N GLU A 180 25.50 14.32 -7.25
CA GLU A 180 25.43 15.38 -8.26
C GLU A 180 24.67 14.97 -9.52
N GLY A 181 24.65 13.67 -9.86
CA GLY A 181 23.85 13.15 -10.96
C GLY A 181 22.34 13.31 -10.72
N GLN A 182 21.90 13.04 -9.49
CA GLN A 182 20.50 13.23 -9.09
C GLN A 182 20.10 14.71 -9.14
N LYS A 183 20.96 15.59 -8.62
CA LYS A 183 20.76 17.03 -8.67
C LYS A 183 20.60 17.51 -10.11
N ARG A 184 21.49 17.10 -11.01
CA ARG A 184 21.40 17.44 -12.45
C ARG A 184 20.10 16.97 -13.10
N ILE A 185 19.62 15.77 -12.76
CA ILE A 185 18.35 15.24 -13.28
C ILE A 185 17.16 16.07 -12.75
N LEU A 186 17.17 16.38 -11.44
CA LEU A 186 16.10 17.16 -10.80
C LEU A 186 16.05 18.61 -11.28
N THR A 187 17.19 19.25 -11.51
CA THR A 187 17.23 20.62 -12.05
C THR A 187 16.89 20.63 -13.54
N GLY A 188 17.26 19.58 -14.28
CA GLY A 188 17.10 19.53 -15.74
C GLY A 188 17.91 20.59 -16.48
N LYS A 189 17.71 20.71 -17.79
CA LYS A 189 18.41 21.70 -18.62
C LYS A 189 17.87 23.10 -18.27
N ARG A 190 18.75 23.99 -17.79
CA ARG A 190 18.43 25.38 -17.41
C ARG A 190 17.29 25.52 -16.36
N GLY A 191 17.12 24.54 -15.46
CA GLY A 191 16.08 24.61 -14.43
C GLY A 191 14.67 24.21 -14.88
N GLY A 192 14.47 23.94 -16.18
CA GLY A 192 13.14 23.70 -16.74
C GLY A 192 12.44 22.42 -16.25
N MET A 193 13.08 21.63 -15.39
CA MET A 193 12.42 20.52 -14.71
C MET A 193 11.68 20.96 -13.44
N LEU A 194 12.21 21.93 -12.71
CA LEU A 194 11.62 22.43 -11.47
C LEU A 194 10.45 23.41 -11.74
N GLU A 195 10.35 23.92 -12.96
CA GLU A 195 9.29 24.83 -13.40
C GLU A 195 7.98 24.10 -13.79
N ARG A 196 8.02 22.78 -14.00
CA ARG A 196 6.90 21.96 -14.49
C ARG A 196 6.15 21.26 -13.37
#